data_AF-A0A3E0MYE7-F1
#
_entry.id   AF-A0A3E0MYE7-F1
#
_cell.length_a   1.000
_cell.length_b   1.000
_cell.length_c   1.000
_cell.angle_alpha   90.00
_cell.angle_beta   90.00
_cell.angle_gamma   90.00
#
_symmetry.space_group_name_H-M   'P 1'
#
loop_
_entity.id
_entity.type
_entity.pdbx_description
1 polymer ?
#
loop_
_entity_poly.entity_id
_entity_poly.type
_entity_poly.pdbx_seq_one_letter_code
_entity_poly.pdbx_strand_id
1 'polypeptide(L)'
;MGRVRLLLLFVLGMTRIGLCQSGELRAIGGTVLPGAVGHISLQWKNLVSVAPLDISIDAPGHFTFMGLPSLGSTSQGSSALLFMVHPYTPLGPHQIVIELQSGDRSIAECTAIVDVGKRYGIESSLLLEQRDRIEILHTNTGNVAIELGSETLLPGASIRAKYYPEQAREIQVFAVSKDWDSSYTVPLKKRFYPASSLVTFPKNQPLMDYHLQQQWMGQRSFSNTRVAFHEKNWHLNLNTWNRYIRGAATYRIGQNFLATGHRNFQGSHLIRPNITWYAQAAFNGWNMFVDEQSYGGGKRWVKEENELQLGGMGFGQALVPHVMLRLHKGRDYLSYENVGKLQEAAWGFKRGGWNSYGRLLHVPEQWTQRSLQQSNGVIGNSLSVGTFRLNQQSAFYQNHGELFHFHNAQIQLGSNGFQWITRGMYSSNGMARASSQATYRLGRHSISVRNQRAIVKARIQSLWMGQYYWRTPRSNFSLSAQHLMSGWTVRSYGGWSFRSYSLHV
;
A
#
# COMPACT_ATOMS: atom_id res chain seq x y z
N MET A 1 16.65 -32.04 9.63
CA MET A 1 16.54 -32.81 10.89
C MET A 1 16.29 -31.85 12.04
N GLY A 2 15.03 -31.69 12.46
CA GLY A 2 14.69 -30.95 13.69
C GLY A 2 14.06 -31.91 14.68
N ARG A 3 14.72 -32.19 15.81
CA ARG A 3 14.15 -33.00 16.90
C ARG A 3 13.33 -32.08 17.80
N VAL A 4 12.02 -32.26 17.85
CA VAL A 4 11.13 -31.57 18.80
C VAL A 4 10.87 -32.54 19.95
N ARG A 5 11.35 -32.21 21.17
CA ARG A 5 11.08 -33.00 22.38
C ARG A 5 9.83 -32.44 23.07
N LEU A 6 8.84 -33.27 23.32
CA LEU A 6 7.58 -32.87 23.95
C LEU A 6 7.33 -33.74 25.19
N LEU A 7 7.24 -33.12 26.37
CA LEU A 7 7.14 -33.81 27.65
C LEU A 7 5.67 -34.06 28.00
N LEU A 8 5.23 -35.31 28.01
CA LEU A 8 3.90 -35.74 28.47
C LEU A 8 3.92 -36.00 29.98
N LEU A 9 3.13 -35.22 30.74
CA LEU A 9 2.95 -35.39 32.19
C LEU A 9 1.96 -36.53 32.48
N PHE A 10 2.41 -37.53 33.23
CA PHE A 10 1.63 -38.70 33.65
C PHE A 10 0.79 -38.45 34.90
N VAL A 11 -0.42 -39.02 34.93
CA VAL A 11 -1.15 -39.39 36.15
C VAL A 11 -1.33 -40.91 36.13
N LEU A 12 -0.88 -41.57 37.20
CA LEU A 12 -0.80 -43.02 37.38
C LEU A 12 -2.17 -43.70 37.53
N GLY A 13 -2.36 -44.82 36.82
CA GLY A 13 -3.46 -45.77 37.00
C GLY A 13 -3.07 -47.14 36.42
N MET A 14 -3.35 -48.22 37.17
CA MET A 14 -2.71 -49.53 37.12
C MET A 14 -2.90 -50.39 35.84
N THR A 15 -1.99 -51.37 35.73
CA THR A 15 -1.75 -52.41 34.72
C THR A 15 -2.93 -53.31 34.32
N ARG A 16 -3.01 -53.67 33.03
CA ARG A 16 -3.43 -54.98 32.53
C ARG A 16 -2.54 -55.43 31.37
N ILE A 17 -2.07 -56.69 31.45
CA ILE A 17 -1.36 -57.42 30.39
C ILE A 17 -2.41 -58.20 29.58
N GLY A 18 -2.24 -58.24 28.26
CA GLY A 18 -2.73 -59.33 27.41
C GLY A 18 -3.60 -58.91 26.22
N LEU A 19 -2.95 -58.73 25.07
CA LEU A 19 -3.27 -59.30 23.74
C LEU A 19 -2.59 -58.43 22.68
N CYS A 20 -1.79 -59.07 21.82
CA CYS A 20 -1.11 -58.46 20.70
C CYS A 20 -2.15 -58.03 19.66
N GLN A 21 -2.73 -56.85 19.85
CA GLN A 21 -3.47 -56.14 18.82
C GLN A 21 -2.46 -55.28 18.06
N SER A 22 -2.46 -55.37 16.73
CA SER A 22 -1.67 -54.48 15.88
C SER A 22 -2.01 -53.03 16.26
N GLY A 23 -1.05 -52.31 16.82
CA GLY A 23 -1.23 -50.90 17.15
C GLY A 23 -1.59 -50.13 15.89
N GLU A 24 -2.66 -49.34 15.93
CA GLU A 24 -3.09 -48.54 14.78
C GLU A 24 -2.69 -47.09 15.00
N LEU A 25 -1.84 -46.58 14.11
CA LEU A 25 -1.56 -45.15 13.96
C LEU A 25 -2.19 -44.66 12.66
N ARG A 26 -3.03 -43.62 12.75
CA ARG A 26 -3.69 -43.00 11.60
C ARG A 26 -3.35 -41.52 11.56
N ALA A 27 -2.99 -41.04 10.37
CA ALA A 27 -2.82 -39.64 10.07
C ALA A 27 -3.73 -39.20 8.93
N ILE A 28 -4.38 -38.07 9.11
CA ILE A 28 -5.23 -37.44 8.09
C ILE A 28 -4.63 -36.07 7.78
N GLY A 29 -4.05 -35.96 6.59
CA GLY A 29 -3.63 -34.67 6.03
C GLY A 29 -4.79 -33.96 5.32
N GLY A 30 -4.50 -32.83 4.69
CA GLY A 30 -5.51 -32.06 3.97
C GLY A 30 -4.88 -31.12 2.96
N THR A 31 -5.72 -30.28 2.36
CA THR A 31 -5.28 -29.29 1.38
C THR A 31 -4.85 -28.00 2.06
N VAL A 32 -3.74 -27.42 1.62
CA VAL A 32 -3.17 -26.19 2.18
C VAL A 32 -2.67 -25.27 1.07
N LEU A 33 -2.83 -23.96 1.25
CA LEU A 33 -2.25 -22.99 0.31
C LEU A 33 -0.79 -22.68 0.69
N PRO A 34 0.09 -22.43 -0.29
CA PRO A 34 1.47 -22.06 -0.03
C PRO A 34 1.54 -20.72 0.73
N GLY A 35 2.37 -20.68 1.78
CA GLY A 35 2.46 -19.55 2.71
C GLY A 35 1.37 -19.52 3.80
N ALA A 36 0.50 -20.52 3.86
CA ALA A 36 -0.51 -20.67 4.92
C ALA A 36 -0.08 -21.70 5.99
N VAL A 37 -0.87 -21.77 7.06
CA VAL A 37 -0.74 -22.78 8.11
C VAL A 37 -1.68 -23.94 7.78
N GLY A 38 -1.14 -25.15 7.72
CA GLY A 38 -1.87 -26.41 7.58
C GLY A 38 -1.89 -27.19 8.89
N HIS A 39 -2.68 -28.27 8.92
CA HIS A 39 -2.70 -29.20 10.04
C HIS A 39 -2.81 -30.66 9.59
N ILE A 40 -2.24 -31.57 10.37
CA ILE A 40 -2.42 -33.03 10.25
C ILE A 40 -3.08 -33.53 11.52
N SER A 41 -4.18 -34.26 11.38
CA SER A 41 -4.81 -34.93 12.52
C SER A 41 -4.17 -36.30 12.73
N LEU A 42 -3.76 -36.58 13.96
CA LEU A 42 -3.16 -37.83 14.38
C LEU A 42 -4.05 -38.54 15.39
N GLN A 43 -4.23 -39.85 15.22
CA GLN A 43 -4.93 -40.69 16.17
C GLN A 43 -4.19 -42.02 16.32
N TRP A 44 -4.03 -42.46 17.56
CA TRP A 44 -3.48 -43.78 17.86
C TRP A 44 -4.36 -44.56 18.83
N LYS A 45 -4.37 -45.88 18.65
CA LYS A 45 -5.09 -46.82 19.52
C LYS A 45 -4.30 -48.12 19.68
N ASN A 46 -4.49 -48.77 20.82
CA ASN A 46 -3.92 -50.07 21.15
C ASN A 46 -2.39 -50.10 21.09
N LEU A 47 -1.73 -48.97 21.37
CA LEU A 47 -0.27 -48.94 21.50
C LEU A 47 0.14 -49.51 22.86
N VAL A 48 1.12 -50.40 22.88
CA VAL A 48 1.65 -50.98 24.12
C VAL A 48 3.00 -50.32 24.42
N SER A 49 2.97 -49.20 25.15
CA SER A 49 4.19 -48.54 25.65
C SER A 49 4.04 -48.10 27.10
N VAL A 50 5.06 -48.43 27.91
CA VAL A 50 5.19 -48.06 29.32
C VAL A 50 6.05 -46.79 29.49
N ALA A 51 6.67 -46.32 28.41
CA ALA A 51 7.53 -45.13 28.39
C ALA A 51 6.91 -44.00 27.56
N PRO A 52 7.32 -42.72 27.78
CA PRO A 52 6.90 -41.59 26.97
C PRO A 52 7.09 -41.86 25.47
N LEU A 53 6.15 -41.34 24.67
CA LEU A 53 6.18 -41.42 23.22
C LEU A 53 6.67 -40.09 22.66
N ASP A 54 7.67 -40.14 21.80
CA ASP A 54 8.13 -39.02 20.98
C ASP A 54 7.50 -39.13 19.58
N ILE A 55 7.12 -37.98 19.00
CA ILE A 55 6.64 -37.90 17.62
C ILE A 55 7.81 -37.44 16.75
N SER A 56 8.30 -38.32 15.90
CA SER A 56 9.27 -37.99 14.85
C SER A 56 8.53 -37.71 13.55
N ILE A 57 8.94 -36.66 12.85
CA ILE A 57 8.32 -36.22 11.60
C ILE A 57 9.42 -36.14 10.55
N ASP A 58 9.24 -36.91 9.48
CA ASP A 58 10.02 -36.76 8.26
C ASP A 58 9.15 -36.10 7.19
N ALA A 59 9.64 -34.98 6.68
CA ALA A 59 8.92 -34.13 5.76
C ALA A 59 9.89 -33.40 4.82
N PRO A 60 9.45 -33.06 3.60
CA PRO A 60 10.23 -32.22 2.70
C PRO A 60 10.62 -30.89 3.35
N GLY A 61 11.79 -30.34 3.01
CA GLY A 61 12.33 -29.10 3.59
C GLY A 61 11.49 -27.82 3.36
N HIS A 62 10.34 -27.94 2.71
CA HIS A 62 9.37 -26.88 2.49
C HIS A 62 8.36 -26.71 3.64
N PHE A 63 8.32 -27.66 4.58
CA PHE A 63 7.39 -27.68 5.70
C PHE A 63 8.10 -27.37 7.02
N THR A 64 7.54 -26.46 7.81
CA THR A 64 8.02 -26.14 9.16
C THR A 64 6.95 -26.49 10.18
N PHE A 65 7.21 -27.48 11.03
CA PHE A 65 6.24 -27.94 12.04
C PHE A 65 6.35 -27.16 13.34
N MET A 66 5.21 -26.90 13.95
CA MET A 66 5.08 -26.27 15.27
C MET A 66 4.54 -27.31 16.25
N GLY A 67 5.21 -27.48 17.38
CA GLY A 67 4.78 -28.40 18.43
C GLY A 67 3.47 -27.94 19.08
N LEU A 68 2.48 -28.83 19.14
CA LEU A 68 1.25 -28.67 19.92
C LEU A 68 1.17 -29.74 21.00
N PRO A 69 0.52 -29.45 22.15
CA PRO A 69 0.25 -30.45 23.18
C PRO A 69 -0.74 -31.51 22.66
N SER A 70 -0.42 -32.78 22.88
CA SER A 70 -1.30 -33.92 22.61
C SER A 70 -2.29 -34.16 23.77
N LEU A 71 -3.45 -34.73 23.48
CA LEU A 71 -4.43 -35.16 24.48
C LEU A 71 -4.55 -36.69 24.43
N GLY A 72 -4.22 -37.39 25.53
CA GLY A 72 -4.38 -38.84 25.62
C GLY A 72 -3.34 -39.54 26.50
N SER A 73 -3.37 -40.87 26.47
CA SER A 73 -2.39 -41.77 27.10
C SER A 73 -1.47 -42.40 26.05
N THR A 74 -0.42 -43.10 26.51
CA THR A 74 0.46 -43.87 25.62
C THR A 74 -0.28 -44.97 24.85
N SER A 75 -1.41 -45.46 25.35
CA SER A 75 -2.19 -46.53 24.73
C SER A 75 -3.25 -46.04 23.73
N GLN A 76 -3.79 -44.83 23.94
CA GLN A 76 -4.76 -44.21 23.04
C GLN A 76 -4.76 -42.69 23.17
N GLY A 77 -4.90 -41.99 22.06
CA GLY A 77 -4.93 -40.53 22.08
C GLY A 77 -5.05 -39.91 20.71
N SER A 78 -5.13 -38.58 20.71
CA SER A 78 -5.12 -37.79 19.48
C SER A 78 -4.23 -36.56 19.62
N SER A 79 -3.70 -36.12 18.50
CA SER A 79 -2.91 -34.90 18.40
C SER A 79 -3.18 -34.19 17.09
N ALA A 80 -2.80 -32.92 17.00
CA ALA A 80 -2.78 -32.17 15.77
C ALA A 80 -1.37 -31.61 15.56
N LEU A 81 -0.79 -31.87 14.40
CA LEU A 81 0.46 -31.24 13.99
C LEU A 81 0.13 -30.00 13.17
N LEU A 82 0.52 -28.82 13.65
CA LEU A 82 0.47 -27.61 12.84
C LEU A 82 1.76 -27.47 12.07
N PHE A 83 1.65 -27.01 10.83
CA PHE A 83 2.81 -26.74 9.99
C PHE A 83 2.62 -25.50 9.14
N MET A 84 3.70 -24.81 8.83
CA MET A 84 3.76 -23.75 7.84
C MET A 84 4.34 -24.28 6.54
N VAL A 85 3.75 -23.87 5.42
CA VAL A 85 4.21 -24.24 4.07
C VAL A 85 4.97 -23.08 3.46
N HIS A 86 6.18 -23.33 2.95
CA HIS A 86 6.95 -22.31 2.27
C HIS A 86 6.17 -21.74 1.05
N PRO A 87 6.22 -20.42 0.78
CA PRO A 87 5.46 -19.80 -0.32
C PRO A 87 5.74 -20.36 -1.72
N TYR A 88 6.90 -21.00 -1.92
CA TYR A 88 7.32 -21.58 -3.21
C TYR A 88 7.21 -23.12 -3.26
N THR A 89 6.51 -23.72 -2.31
CA THR A 89 6.36 -25.19 -2.25
C THR A 89 5.65 -25.70 -3.50
N PRO A 90 6.20 -26.68 -4.24
CA PRO A 90 5.59 -27.21 -5.47
C PRO A 90 4.14 -27.64 -5.27
N LEU A 91 3.30 -27.38 -6.27
CA LEU A 91 1.91 -27.84 -6.33
C LEU A 91 1.84 -29.37 -6.28
N GLY A 92 0.82 -29.89 -5.58
CA GLY A 92 0.45 -31.30 -5.60
C GLY A 92 0.66 -32.00 -4.26
N PRO A 93 0.55 -33.35 -4.25
CA PRO A 93 0.61 -34.14 -3.03
C PRO A 93 2.05 -34.28 -2.51
N HIS A 94 2.23 -33.99 -1.22
CA HIS A 94 3.46 -34.22 -0.48
C HIS A 94 3.23 -35.25 0.61
N GLN A 95 4.13 -36.23 0.70
CA GLN A 95 4.09 -37.27 1.73
C GLN A 95 4.84 -36.80 2.97
N ILE A 96 4.21 -36.96 4.12
CA ILE A 96 4.78 -36.65 5.44
C ILE A 96 4.72 -37.94 6.25
N VAL A 97 5.89 -38.47 6.61
CA VAL A 97 6.01 -39.70 7.39
C VAL A 97 6.06 -39.32 8.87
N ILE A 98 5.22 -39.97 9.64
CA ILE A 98 5.04 -39.69 11.06
C ILE A 98 5.27 -40.98 11.83
N GLU A 99 6.27 -40.95 12.68
CA GLU A 99 6.68 -42.07 13.51
C GLU A 99 6.43 -41.75 14.98
N LEU A 100 5.86 -42.71 15.71
CA LEU A 100 5.84 -42.71 17.16
C LEU A 100 7.01 -43.54 17.66
N GLN A 101 7.89 -42.92 18.43
CA GLN A 101 9.09 -43.54 18.99
C GLN A 101 8.98 -43.63 20.51
N SER A 102 9.56 -44.67 21.12
CA SER A 102 9.83 -44.67 22.56
C SER A 102 11.30 -45.00 22.80
N GLY A 103 12.03 -44.01 23.32
CA GLY A 103 13.49 -44.03 23.25
C GLY A 103 13.95 -44.09 21.79
N ASP A 104 14.81 -45.05 21.45
CA ASP A 104 15.37 -45.22 20.11
C ASP A 104 14.58 -46.23 19.24
N ARG A 105 13.40 -46.70 19.68
CA ARG A 105 12.61 -47.70 18.96
C ARG A 105 11.35 -47.09 18.35
N SER A 106 11.16 -47.31 17.05
CA SER A 106 9.89 -47.01 16.37
C SER A 106 8.80 -48.00 16.80
N ILE A 107 7.65 -47.48 17.23
CA ILE A 107 6.50 -48.25 17.73
C ILE A 107 5.41 -48.33 16.65
N ALA A 108 5.18 -47.24 15.92
CA ALA A 108 4.21 -47.18 14.86
C ALA A 108 4.58 -46.08 13.87
N GLU A 109 4.29 -46.31 12.59
CA GLU A 109 4.56 -45.37 11.49
C GLU A 109 3.30 -45.20 10.65
N CYS A 110 3.06 -43.99 10.16
CA CYS A 110 2.03 -43.72 9.17
C CYS A 110 2.46 -42.59 8.23
N THR A 111 1.82 -42.53 7.06
CA THR A 111 2.05 -41.47 6.08
C THR A 111 0.80 -40.61 5.93
N ALA A 112 0.96 -39.31 6.11
CA ALA A 112 -0.06 -38.31 5.77
C ALA A 112 0.22 -37.72 4.39
N ILE A 113 -0.83 -37.51 3.59
CA ILE A 113 -0.73 -36.78 2.33
C ILE A 113 -1.24 -35.36 2.55
N VAL A 114 -0.39 -34.37 2.28
CA VAL A 114 -0.76 -32.95 2.28
C VAL A 114 -0.73 -32.45 0.84
N ASP A 115 -1.88 -31.98 0.36
CA ASP A 115 -2.01 -31.45 -1.00
C ASP A 115 -1.80 -29.93 -1.00
N VAL A 116 -0.72 -29.47 -1.64
CA VAL A 116 -0.38 -28.06 -1.73
C VAL A 116 -1.09 -27.47 -2.94
N GLY A 117 -2.04 -26.57 -2.70
CA GLY A 117 -2.81 -25.91 -3.76
C GLY A 117 -1.99 -24.93 -4.60
N LYS A 118 -2.56 -24.51 -5.74
CA LYS A 118 -1.91 -23.54 -6.63
C LYS A 118 -2.04 -22.11 -6.08
N ARG A 119 -0.98 -21.32 -6.19
CA ARG A 119 -0.97 -19.88 -5.92
C ARG A 119 -0.13 -19.15 -6.96
N TYR A 120 -0.79 -18.31 -7.75
CA TYR A 120 -0.11 -17.36 -8.62
C TYR A 120 0.25 -16.13 -7.79
N GLY A 121 1.44 -15.58 -8.04
CA GLY A 121 1.89 -14.37 -7.38
C GLY A 121 2.96 -13.71 -8.23
N ILE A 122 2.80 -12.43 -8.52
CA ILE A 122 3.85 -11.63 -9.12
C ILE A 122 3.97 -10.34 -8.31
N GLU A 123 5.19 -10.03 -7.90
CA GLU A 123 5.54 -8.73 -7.37
C GLU A 123 6.34 -7.98 -8.42
N SER A 124 5.83 -6.83 -8.84
CA SER A 124 6.49 -5.99 -9.83
C SER A 124 6.99 -4.72 -9.15
N SER A 125 8.28 -4.44 -9.27
CA SER A 125 8.98 -3.30 -8.67
C SER A 125 9.63 -2.43 -9.74
N LEU A 126 9.20 -1.17 -9.83
CA LEU A 126 9.82 -0.19 -10.74
C LEU A 126 11.27 0.12 -10.30
N LEU A 127 12.25 -0.24 -11.13
CA LEU A 127 13.67 0.01 -10.87
C LEU A 127 14.10 1.39 -11.37
N LEU A 128 13.71 1.72 -12.60
CA LEU A 128 14.10 2.93 -13.32
C LEU A 128 12.94 3.46 -14.17
N GLU A 129 12.75 4.76 -14.17
CA GLU A 129 11.82 5.45 -15.07
C GLU A 129 12.59 6.62 -15.68
N GLN A 130 12.71 6.64 -17.01
CA GLN A 130 13.28 7.71 -17.83
C GLN A 130 12.27 8.07 -18.93
N ARG A 131 12.51 9.18 -19.64
CA ARG A 131 11.60 9.67 -20.70
C ARG A 131 11.43 8.64 -21.83
N ASP A 132 12.46 7.84 -22.05
CA ASP A 132 12.65 6.90 -23.16
C ASP A 132 12.68 5.44 -22.72
N ARG A 133 12.59 5.14 -21.42
CA ARG A 133 12.56 3.76 -20.91
C ARG A 133 11.98 3.63 -19.51
N ILE A 134 11.34 2.49 -19.27
CA ILE A 134 10.92 2.04 -17.95
C ILE A 134 11.57 0.68 -17.70
N GLU A 135 12.23 0.49 -16.56
CA GLU A 135 12.79 -0.81 -16.15
C GLU A 135 12.05 -1.30 -14.91
N ILE A 136 11.51 -2.52 -14.99
CA ILE A 136 10.72 -3.14 -13.91
C ILE A 136 11.34 -4.48 -13.57
N LEU A 137 11.50 -4.75 -12.27
CA LEU A 137 11.84 -6.06 -11.74
C LEU A 137 10.53 -6.80 -11.46
N HIS A 138 10.28 -7.86 -12.20
CA HIS A 138 9.18 -8.77 -11.94
C HIS A 138 9.72 -9.98 -11.17
N THR A 139 9.12 -10.30 -10.04
CA THR A 139 9.48 -11.44 -9.19
C THR A 139 8.27 -12.34 -9.04
N ASN A 140 8.43 -13.63 -9.33
CA ASN A 140 7.37 -14.62 -9.09
C ASN A 140 7.31 -14.94 -7.60
N THR A 141 6.25 -14.50 -6.93
CA THR A 141 6.01 -14.73 -5.50
C THR A 141 5.03 -15.89 -5.25
N GLY A 142 4.56 -16.56 -6.31
CA GLY A 142 3.73 -17.75 -6.26
C GLY A 142 4.54 -19.06 -6.27
N ASN A 143 3.84 -20.19 -6.30
CA ASN A 143 4.43 -21.54 -6.35
C ASN A 143 4.28 -22.25 -7.71
N VAL A 144 3.82 -21.52 -8.73
CA VAL A 144 3.67 -21.99 -10.10
C VAL A 144 4.43 -21.05 -11.04
N ALA A 145 4.94 -21.58 -12.15
CA ALA A 145 5.58 -20.76 -13.18
C ALA A 145 4.58 -19.77 -13.78
N ILE A 146 5.05 -18.58 -14.13
CA ILE A 146 4.27 -17.52 -14.78
C ILE A 146 4.95 -17.10 -16.07
N GLU A 147 4.15 -16.74 -17.08
CA GLU A 147 4.66 -16.21 -18.34
C GLU A 147 4.73 -14.68 -18.26
N LEU A 148 5.76 -14.08 -18.83
CA LEU A 148 5.94 -12.64 -18.92
C LEU A 148 6.43 -12.30 -20.33
N GLY A 149 5.49 -12.03 -21.24
CA GLY A 149 5.81 -11.89 -22.66
C GLY A 149 6.29 -13.22 -23.23
N SER A 150 7.55 -13.29 -23.67
CA SER A 150 8.19 -14.51 -24.17
C SER A 150 8.94 -15.32 -23.10
N GLU A 151 9.02 -14.81 -21.88
CA GLU A 151 9.85 -15.38 -20.81
C GLU A 151 9.01 -16.17 -19.79
N THR A 152 9.53 -17.30 -19.30
CA THR A 152 8.90 -18.08 -18.22
C THR A 152 9.63 -17.86 -16.90
N LEU A 153 8.93 -17.29 -15.93
CA LEU A 153 9.42 -17.00 -14.58
C LEU A 153 9.03 -18.14 -13.62
N LEU A 154 10.03 -18.91 -13.18
CA LEU A 154 9.86 -19.95 -12.16
C LEU A 154 9.56 -19.34 -10.77
N PRO A 155 8.94 -20.09 -9.83
CA PRO A 155 8.74 -19.65 -8.45
C PRO A 155 10.01 -19.10 -7.79
N GLY A 156 9.94 -17.90 -7.20
CA GLY A 156 11.07 -17.21 -6.58
C GLY A 156 12.07 -16.57 -7.54
N ALA A 157 11.95 -16.80 -8.86
CA ALA A 157 12.79 -16.16 -9.86
C ALA A 157 12.39 -14.70 -10.07
N SER A 158 13.35 -13.90 -10.54
CA SER A 158 13.11 -12.50 -10.90
C SER A 158 13.75 -12.14 -12.24
N ILE A 159 13.11 -11.26 -12.99
CA ILE A 159 13.58 -10.77 -14.29
C ILE A 159 13.46 -9.26 -14.35
N ARG A 160 14.43 -8.62 -15.00
CA ARG A 160 14.37 -7.18 -15.30
C ARG A 160 13.86 -6.99 -16.72
N ALA A 161 12.64 -6.49 -16.84
CA ALA A 161 12.04 -6.14 -18.12
C ALA A 161 12.27 -4.65 -18.42
N LYS A 162 12.57 -4.34 -19.68
CA LYS A 162 12.73 -2.98 -20.19
C LYS A 162 11.59 -2.68 -21.15
N TYR A 163 10.90 -1.57 -20.91
CA TYR A 163 9.77 -1.10 -21.71
C TYR A 163 10.11 0.24 -22.35
N TYR A 164 9.89 0.37 -23.65
CA TYR A 164 10.17 1.58 -24.42
C TYR A 164 8.87 2.34 -24.76
N PRO A 165 8.88 3.68 -24.94
CA PRO A 165 7.70 4.53 -25.12
C PRO A 165 6.74 4.10 -26.23
N GLU A 166 7.27 3.53 -27.31
CA GLU A 166 6.46 3.00 -28.43
C GLU A 166 5.64 1.77 -28.03
N GLN A 167 6.07 1.05 -27.00
CA GLN A 167 5.43 -0.13 -26.42
C GLN A 167 4.62 0.20 -25.14
N ALA A 168 4.82 1.38 -24.55
CA ALA A 168 4.47 1.69 -23.17
C ALA A 168 3.13 2.43 -22.97
N ARG A 169 2.04 1.93 -23.57
CA ARG A 169 0.70 2.26 -23.06
C ARG A 169 0.21 1.25 -22.02
N GLU A 170 0.72 0.02 -22.07
CA GLU A 170 0.32 -1.07 -21.17
C GLU A 170 1.53 -1.96 -20.84
N ILE A 171 1.80 -2.18 -19.55
CA ILE A 171 2.71 -3.25 -19.14
C ILE A 171 1.87 -4.52 -19.11
N GLN A 172 1.96 -5.32 -20.17
CA GLN A 172 1.16 -6.53 -20.30
C GLN A 172 1.83 -7.69 -19.54
N VAL A 173 1.24 -8.07 -18.42
CA VAL A 173 1.60 -9.26 -17.66
C VAL A 173 0.52 -10.31 -17.92
N PHE A 174 0.87 -11.37 -18.65
CA PHE A 174 -0.05 -12.45 -18.97
C PHE A 174 0.17 -13.63 -18.00
N ALA A 175 -0.81 -13.93 -17.14
CA ALA A 175 -0.85 -15.27 -16.54
C ALA A 175 -2.28 -15.80 -16.55
N VAL A 176 -2.41 -17.08 -16.83
CA VAL A 176 -3.70 -17.72 -17.03
C VAL A 176 -4.16 -18.33 -15.70
N SER A 177 -4.96 -17.59 -14.91
CA SER A 177 -5.68 -18.15 -13.76
C SER A 177 -6.86 -17.31 -13.30
N LYS A 178 -7.92 -17.98 -12.84
CA LYS A 178 -9.15 -17.36 -12.29
C LYS A 178 -8.97 -16.72 -10.90
N ASP A 179 -7.91 -17.09 -10.16
CA ASP A 179 -7.61 -16.64 -8.78
C ASP A 179 -6.23 -15.98 -8.71
N TRP A 180 -6.16 -14.65 -8.77
CA TRP A 180 -4.90 -13.89 -8.77
C TRP A 180 -4.95 -12.74 -7.75
N ASP A 181 -3.96 -12.68 -6.86
CA ASP A 181 -3.56 -11.47 -6.14
C ASP A 181 -2.32 -10.85 -6.81
N SER A 182 -2.49 -9.90 -7.72
CA SER A 182 -1.38 -9.15 -8.31
C SER A 182 -1.08 -7.94 -7.44
N SER A 183 0.12 -7.88 -6.88
CA SER A 183 0.59 -6.72 -6.13
C SER A 183 1.64 -5.97 -6.96
N TYR A 184 1.26 -4.80 -7.47
CA TYR A 184 2.21 -3.84 -8.02
C TYR A 184 2.76 -2.99 -6.88
N THR A 185 3.99 -3.27 -6.48
CA THR A 185 4.74 -2.34 -5.65
C THR A 185 5.31 -1.31 -6.62
N VAL A 186 4.57 -0.24 -6.88
CA VAL A 186 5.18 0.98 -7.43
C VAL A 186 5.90 1.60 -6.25
N PRO A 187 7.23 1.48 -6.11
CA PRO A 187 7.92 2.42 -5.27
C PRO A 187 7.61 3.77 -5.91
N LEU A 188 6.72 4.51 -5.27
CA LEU A 188 6.83 5.95 -5.24
C LEU A 188 8.19 6.17 -4.57
N LYS A 189 9.29 5.97 -5.31
CA LYS A 189 10.33 6.97 -5.31
C LYS A 189 9.51 8.20 -5.59
N LYS A 190 9.14 8.92 -4.53
CA LYS A 190 9.13 10.38 -4.60
C LYS A 190 10.40 10.61 -5.40
N ARG A 191 10.24 10.86 -6.70
CA ARG A 191 11.16 11.72 -7.36
C ARG A 191 11.01 12.94 -6.47
N PHE A 192 11.91 13.05 -5.51
CA PHE A 192 12.51 14.32 -5.23
C PHE A 192 13.08 14.71 -6.60
N TYR A 193 12.19 15.20 -7.48
CA TYR A 193 12.33 16.56 -7.89
C TYR A 193 12.49 17.25 -6.55
N PRO A 194 13.70 17.64 -6.12
CA PRO A 194 13.71 18.78 -5.25
C PRO A 194 12.73 19.71 -5.94
N ALA A 195 11.62 20.00 -5.26
CA ALA A 195 11.05 21.30 -5.48
C ALA A 195 12.30 22.15 -5.30
N SER A 196 12.86 22.64 -6.40
CA SER A 196 13.67 23.82 -6.36
C SER A 196 12.62 24.81 -5.90
N SER A 197 12.42 24.81 -4.57
CA SER A 197 11.28 25.39 -3.91
C SER A 197 11.21 26.77 -4.51
N LEU A 198 9.99 27.19 -4.86
CA LEU A 198 9.66 28.60 -4.96
C LEU A 198 10.66 29.37 -4.11
N VAL A 199 11.51 30.15 -4.77
CA VAL A 199 12.51 30.97 -4.12
C VAL A 199 11.73 31.78 -3.10
N THR A 200 11.75 31.34 -1.84
CA THR A 200 11.29 32.16 -0.75
C THR A 200 12.31 33.28 -0.67
N PHE A 201 11.81 34.50 -0.52
CA PHE A 201 12.61 35.71 -0.43
C PHE A 201 12.71 36.14 1.05
N PRO A 202 13.48 35.47 1.92
CA PRO A 202 13.80 36.06 3.20
C PRO A 202 14.60 37.34 2.96
N LYS A 203 14.23 38.43 3.65
CA LYS A 203 14.92 39.72 3.55
C LYS A 203 16.40 39.68 3.98
N ASN A 204 16.88 38.59 4.59
CA ASN A 204 18.19 38.47 5.22
C ASN A 204 19.01 37.26 4.71
N GLN A 205 19.01 36.97 3.41
CA GLN A 205 19.90 35.93 2.86
C GLN A 205 21.32 36.47 2.59
N PRO A 206 22.36 35.64 2.76
CA PRO A 206 23.72 36.00 2.35
C PRO A 206 23.77 36.27 0.83
N LEU A 207 24.66 37.17 0.42
CA LEU A 207 24.87 37.54 -1.00
C LEU A 207 25.09 36.30 -1.88
N MET A 208 25.78 35.30 -1.35
CA MET A 208 26.01 34.01 -1.99
C MET A 208 25.82 32.89 -0.99
N ASP A 209 25.14 31.84 -1.41
CA ASP A 209 24.92 30.62 -0.65
C ASP A 209 25.40 29.42 -1.46
N TYR A 210 26.25 28.59 -0.86
CA TYR A 210 26.85 27.43 -1.50
C TYR A 210 26.58 26.19 -0.64
N HIS A 211 25.89 25.21 -1.23
CA HIS A 211 25.64 23.92 -0.59
C HIS A 211 26.21 22.81 -1.44
N LEU A 212 27.06 21.98 -0.85
CA LEU A 212 27.49 20.72 -1.43
C LEU A 212 26.93 19.59 -0.59
N GLN A 213 26.08 18.77 -1.18
CA GLN A 213 25.60 17.54 -0.57
C GLN A 213 26.18 16.35 -1.32
N GLN A 214 26.88 15.49 -0.59
CA GLN A 214 27.39 14.23 -1.11
C GLN A 214 26.76 13.07 -0.36
N GLN A 215 26.17 12.15 -1.10
CA GLN A 215 25.58 10.94 -0.56
C GLN A 215 26.25 9.72 -1.18
N TRP A 216 26.68 8.80 -0.33
CA TRP A 216 27.25 7.52 -0.71
C TRP A 216 26.19 6.44 -0.53
N MET A 217 25.96 5.63 -1.55
CA MET A 217 25.04 4.49 -1.49
C MET A 217 25.70 3.27 -2.14
N GLY A 218 26.29 2.40 -1.32
CA GLY A 218 27.12 1.28 -1.78
C GLY A 218 28.32 1.77 -2.59
N GLN A 219 28.47 1.26 -3.82
CA GLN A 219 29.54 1.67 -4.75
C GLN A 219 29.22 2.96 -5.56
N ARG A 220 28.06 3.59 -5.35
CA ARG A 220 27.67 4.80 -6.09
C ARG A 220 27.80 6.05 -5.22
N SER A 221 28.42 7.09 -5.76
CA SER A 221 28.44 8.43 -5.19
C SER A 221 27.45 9.33 -5.93
N PHE A 222 26.68 10.10 -5.18
CA PHE A 222 25.81 11.15 -5.67
C PHE A 222 26.29 12.47 -5.07
N SER A 223 26.73 13.39 -5.92
CA SER A 223 27.01 14.77 -5.51
C SER A 223 25.94 15.69 -6.09
N ASN A 224 25.50 16.64 -5.27
CA ASN A 224 24.60 17.71 -5.62
C ASN A 224 25.23 19.01 -5.11
N THR A 225 25.51 19.92 -6.02
CA THR A 225 26.03 21.25 -5.72
C THR A 225 24.95 22.27 -6.01
N ARG A 226 24.61 23.11 -5.04
CA ARG A 226 23.72 24.26 -5.22
C ARG A 226 24.49 25.54 -4.96
N VAL A 227 24.37 26.48 -5.89
CA VAL A 227 24.86 27.85 -5.77
C VAL A 227 23.67 28.77 -5.89
N ALA A 228 23.43 29.61 -4.90
CA ALA A 228 22.46 30.70 -4.98
C ALA A 228 23.19 32.03 -4.79
N PHE A 229 22.79 33.04 -5.56
CA PHE A 229 23.31 34.40 -5.47
C PHE A 229 22.12 35.35 -5.39
N HIS A 230 22.22 36.33 -4.50
CA HIS A 230 21.13 37.22 -4.11
C HIS A 230 21.65 38.65 -4.04
N GLU A 231 21.24 39.52 -4.95
CA GLU A 231 21.62 40.93 -4.92
C GLU A 231 20.44 41.83 -5.26
N LYS A 232 19.95 42.59 -4.27
CA LYS A 232 18.80 43.51 -4.43
C LYS A 232 17.58 42.79 -5.04
N ASN A 233 17.32 43.05 -6.32
CA ASN A 233 16.19 42.53 -7.09
C ASN A 233 16.57 41.31 -7.94
N TRP A 234 17.87 40.98 -8.01
CA TRP A 234 18.42 39.86 -8.76
C TRP A 234 18.61 38.64 -7.86
N HIS A 235 18.35 37.49 -8.44
CA HIS A 235 18.55 36.20 -7.82
C HIS A 235 18.97 35.18 -8.87
N LEU A 236 20.06 34.47 -8.64
CA LEU A 236 20.51 33.35 -9.45
C LEU A 236 20.50 32.09 -8.58
N ASN A 237 20.00 30.97 -9.10
CA ASN A 237 20.12 29.68 -8.43
C ASN A 237 20.51 28.63 -9.46
N LEU A 238 21.63 27.96 -9.21
CA LEU A 238 22.19 26.87 -10.00
C LEU A 238 22.27 25.64 -9.10
N ASN A 239 21.97 24.48 -9.66
CA ASN A 239 21.98 23.19 -8.99
C ASN A 239 22.52 22.14 -9.97
N THR A 240 23.44 21.29 -9.51
CA THR A 240 23.93 20.14 -10.25
C THR A 240 23.21 18.87 -9.76
N TRP A 241 22.54 18.18 -10.68
CA TRP A 241 21.88 16.90 -10.37
C TRP A 241 22.07 15.90 -11.52
N ASN A 242 22.56 14.69 -11.20
CA ASN A 242 22.82 13.63 -12.18
C ASN A 242 23.61 14.11 -13.42
N ARG A 243 24.70 14.87 -13.22
CA ARG A 243 25.55 15.48 -14.28
C ARG A 243 24.93 16.65 -15.07
N TYR A 244 23.70 17.07 -14.78
CA TYR A 244 23.07 18.22 -15.43
C TYR A 244 23.08 19.46 -14.54
N ILE A 245 23.44 20.61 -15.11
CA ILE A 245 23.27 21.92 -14.46
C ILE A 245 21.84 22.38 -14.73
N ARG A 246 21.14 22.74 -13.65
CA ARG A 246 19.80 23.29 -13.68
C ARG A 246 19.75 24.56 -12.87
N GLY A 247 19.03 25.56 -13.35
CA GLY A 247 18.97 26.81 -12.61
C GLY A 247 18.19 27.89 -13.32
N ALA A 248 18.05 29.02 -12.66
CA ALA A 248 17.45 30.21 -13.22
C ALA A 248 18.02 31.47 -12.59
N ALA A 249 18.22 32.48 -13.43
CA ALA A 249 18.33 33.86 -13.03
C ALA A 249 16.92 34.47 -13.01
N THR A 250 16.62 35.26 -11.99
CA THR A 250 15.35 35.93 -11.80
C THR A 250 15.59 37.35 -11.33
N TYR A 251 14.86 38.30 -11.92
CA TYR A 251 14.80 39.68 -11.51
C TYR A 251 13.36 40.00 -11.09
N ARG A 252 13.18 40.72 -9.98
CA ARG A 252 11.84 41.07 -9.49
C ARG A 252 11.79 42.46 -8.87
N ILE A 253 10.84 43.28 -9.33
CA ILE A 253 10.50 44.57 -8.72
C ILE A 253 8.98 44.66 -8.59
N GLY A 254 8.48 44.61 -7.36
CA GLY A 254 7.04 44.61 -7.09
C GLY A 254 6.34 43.45 -7.82
N GLN A 255 5.40 43.78 -8.71
CA GLN A 255 4.71 42.80 -9.55
C GLN A 255 5.45 42.47 -10.85
N ASN A 256 6.46 43.26 -11.22
CA ASN A 256 7.26 43.01 -12.42
C ASN A 256 8.30 41.94 -12.14
N PHE A 257 8.50 41.07 -13.11
CA PHE A 257 9.34 39.89 -12.97
C PHE A 257 9.93 39.49 -14.32
N LEU A 258 11.18 39.05 -14.31
CA LEU A 258 11.85 38.44 -15.45
C LEU A 258 12.59 37.21 -14.93
N ALA A 259 12.57 36.11 -15.66
CA ALA A 259 13.37 34.96 -15.34
C ALA A 259 13.82 34.23 -16.59
N THR A 260 15.04 33.71 -16.57
CA THR A 260 15.57 32.83 -17.61
C THR A 260 16.40 31.72 -16.98
N GLY A 261 16.45 30.56 -17.62
CA GLY A 261 17.30 29.47 -17.16
C GLY A 261 17.00 28.16 -17.83
N HIS A 262 17.56 27.10 -17.26
CA HIS A 262 17.39 25.72 -17.69
C HIS A 262 16.90 24.87 -16.51
N ARG A 263 15.60 24.57 -16.42
CA ARG A 263 15.03 23.75 -15.33
C ARG A 263 13.67 23.19 -15.73
N ASN A 264 13.01 22.49 -14.82
CA ASN A 264 11.60 22.13 -14.96
C ASN A 264 10.77 23.42 -15.07
N PHE A 265 10.32 23.73 -16.28
CA PHE A 265 9.47 24.86 -16.60
C PHE A 265 8.09 24.36 -17.03
N GLN A 266 7.07 25.17 -16.74
CA GLN A 266 5.67 24.86 -16.98
C GLN A 266 4.93 26.18 -17.24
N GLY A 267 4.53 26.40 -18.49
CA GLY A 267 3.80 27.61 -18.89
C GLY A 267 2.35 27.69 -18.38
N SER A 268 1.72 26.53 -18.13
CA SER A 268 0.37 26.41 -17.53
C SER A 268 0.33 25.17 -16.63
N HIS A 269 -0.42 25.23 -15.53
CA HIS A 269 -0.52 24.11 -14.58
C HIS A 269 -1.15 22.85 -15.20
N LEU A 270 -1.84 22.98 -16.33
CA LEU A 270 -2.45 21.86 -17.07
C LEU A 270 -1.44 21.06 -17.90
N ILE A 271 -0.28 21.65 -18.19
CA ILE A 271 0.76 21.09 -19.04
C ILE A 271 1.82 20.43 -18.18
N ARG A 272 2.33 19.28 -18.59
CA ARG A 272 3.43 18.59 -17.92
C ARG A 272 4.67 19.49 -17.86
N PRO A 273 5.30 19.67 -16.67
CA PRO A 273 6.58 20.37 -16.58
C PRO A 273 7.68 19.60 -17.31
N ASN A 274 8.49 20.31 -18.09
CA ASN A 274 9.62 19.73 -18.83
C ASN A 274 10.92 20.46 -18.46
N ILE A 275 12.04 19.74 -18.49
CA ILE A 275 13.37 20.36 -18.38
C ILE A 275 13.67 21.01 -19.73
N THR A 276 13.81 22.33 -19.74
CA THR A 276 14.01 23.12 -20.96
C THR A 276 14.71 24.43 -20.62
N TRP A 277 15.40 25.00 -21.61
CA TRP A 277 15.70 26.43 -21.59
C TRP A 277 14.40 27.22 -21.70
N TYR A 278 14.30 28.30 -20.93
CA TYR A 278 13.13 29.16 -20.94
C TYR A 278 13.48 30.61 -20.62
N ALA A 279 12.59 31.51 -21.04
CA ALA A 279 12.49 32.86 -20.56
C ALA A 279 11.02 33.17 -20.22
N GLN A 280 10.77 33.88 -19.13
CA GLN A 280 9.44 34.32 -18.73
C GLN A 280 9.51 35.74 -18.18
N ALA A 281 8.49 36.53 -18.44
CA ALA A 281 8.38 37.88 -17.93
C ALA A 281 6.94 38.20 -17.52
N ALA A 282 6.80 39.05 -16.51
CA ALA A 282 5.56 39.69 -16.12
C ALA A 282 5.80 41.20 -16.01
N PHE A 283 5.01 42.01 -16.72
CA PHE A 283 5.11 43.47 -16.71
C PHE A 283 3.74 44.12 -16.78
N ASN A 284 3.36 44.92 -15.79
CA ASN A 284 2.07 45.63 -15.74
C ASN A 284 0.86 44.72 -16.06
N GLY A 285 0.83 43.52 -15.48
CA GLY A 285 -0.20 42.51 -15.72
C GLY A 285 -0.06 41.72 -17.02
N TRP A 286 0.85 42.05 -17.92
CA TRP A 286 1.17 41.17 -19.05
C TRP A 286 2.12 40.07 -18.60
N ASN A 287 1.77 38.82 -18.86
CA ASN A 287 2.63 37.67 -18.63
C ASN A 287 3.03 37.09 -19.99
N MET A 288 4.30 36.72 -20.15
CA MET A 288 4.81 36.07 -21.34
C MET A 288 5.84 35.01 -20.97
N PHE A 289 5.94 33.97 -21.78
CA PHE A 289 7.02 32.99 -21.67
C PHE A 289 7.35 32.39 -23.04
N VAL A 290 8.56 31.87 -23.14
CA VAL A 290 9.04 31.05 -24.24
C VAL A 290 9.93 29.95 -23.68
N ASP A 291 9.76 28.74 -24.16
CA ASP A 291 10.65 27.60 -23.95
C ASP A 291 10.91 26.89 -25.28
N GLU A 292 11.63 25.77 -25.26
CA GLU A 292 12.01 25.04 -26.48
C GLU A 292 10.82 24.42 -27.23
N GLN A 293 9.67 24.23 -26.57
CA GLN A 293 8.53 23.47 -27.09
C GLN A 293 7.24 24.29 -27.17
N SER A 294 7.22 25.45 -26.55
CA SER A 294 6.03 26.27 -26.36
C SER A 294 6.37 27.73 -26.07
N TYR A 295 5.42 28.58 -26.38
CA TYR A 295 5.45 29.99 -26.02
C TYR A 295 4.05 30.40 -25.59
N GLY A 296 3.93 31.52 -24.89
CA GLY A 296 2.62 32.01 -24.52
C GLY A 296 2.67 33.41 -23.97
N GLY A 297 1.52 34.07 -24.01
CA GLY A 297 1.38 35.40 -23.48
C GLY A 297 -0.08 35.74 -23.21
N GLY A 298 -0.31 36.58 -22.22
CA GLY A 298 -1.65 37.01 -21.86
C GLY A 298 -1.67 38.21 -20.93
N LYS A 299 -2.83 38.85 -20.86
CA LYS A 299 -3.11 39.90 -19.90
C LYS A 299 -3.80 39.30 -18.68
N ARG A 300 -3.25 39.60 -17.51
CA ARG A 300 -3.75 39.22 -16.19
C ARG A 300 -4.29 40.46 -15.48
N TRP A 301 -5.51 40.33 -14.96
CA TRP A 301 -6.18 41.29 -14.10
C TRP A 301 -6.35 40.67 -12.73
N VAL A 302 -5.98 41.41 -11.69
CA VAL A 302 -6.10 40.97 -10.29
C VAL A 302 -6.87 42.03 -9.53
N LYS A 303 -7.91 41.61 -8.80
CA LYS A 303 -8.65 42.45 -7.86
C LYS A 303 -8.84 41.66 -6.57
N GLU A 304 -8.16 42.09 -5.51
CA GLU A 304 -8.09 41.36 -4.24
C GLU A 304 -7.59 39.91 -4.47
N GLU A 305 -8.37 38.91 -4.07
CA GLU A 305 -8.07 37.48 -4.27
C GLU A 305 -8.59 36.93 -5.62
N ASN A 306 -9.27 37.76 -6.41
CA ASN A 306 -9.82 37.37 -7.70
C ASN A 306 -8.83 37.66 -8.83
N GLU A 307 -8.77 36.75 -9.79
CA GLU A 307 -7.86 36.80 -10.91
C GLU A 307 -8.53 36.34 -12.19
N LEU A 308 -8.30 37.09 -13.27
CA LEU A 308 -8.65 36.73 -14.64
C LEU A 308 -7.40 36.86 -15.50
N GLN A 309 -7.14 35.89 -16.36
CA GLN A 309 -6.11 35.98 -17.39
C GLN A 309 -6.69 35.53 -18.73
N LEU A 310 -6.43 36.32 -19.77
CA LEU A 310 -6.78 36.02 -21.16
C LEU A 310 -5.54 36.15 -22.02
N GLY A 311 -5.30 35.17 -22.88
CA GLY A 311 -4.11 35.11 -23.72
C GLY A 311 -4.13 33.95 -24.70
N GLY A 312 -2.94 33.54 -25.13
CA GLY A 312 -2.73 32.40 -26.00
C GLY A 312 -1.44 31.68 -25.68
N MET A 313 -1.38 30.40 -26.06
CA MET A 313 -0.21 29.55 -25.98
C MET A 313 0.03 28.86 -27.32
N GLY A 314 1.27 28.87 -27.78
CA GLY A 314 1.73 28.22 -29.00
C GLY A 314 2.50 26.94 -28.71
N PHE A 315 2.31 25.94 -29.56
CA PHE A 315 2.97 24.64 -29.53
C PHE A 315 3.36 24.23 -30.95
N GLY A 316 4.63 24.43 -31.32
CA GLY A 316 5.04 24.32 -32.72
C GLY A 316 4.28 25.32 -33.60
N GLN A 317 3.52 24.84 -34.59
CA GLN A 317 2.72 25.69 -35.48
C GLN A 317 1.30 25.99 -34.96
N ALA A 318 0.86 25.37 -33.86
CA ALA A 318 -0.49 25.54 -33.35
C ALA A 318 -0.54 26.63 -32.27
N LEU A 319 -1.41 27.64 -32.44
CA LEU A 319 -1.74 28.63 -31.42
C LEU A 319 -3.13 28.32 -30.85
N VAL A 320 -3.25 28.28 -29.51
CA VAL A 320 -4.51 28.00 -28.82
C VAL A 320 -4.82 29.08 -27.78
N PRO A 321 -6.11 29.36 -27.50
CA PRO A 321 -6.47 30.31 -26.45
C PRO A 321 -6.03 29.80 -25.07
N HIS A 322 -5.65 30.74 -24.20
CA HIS A 322 -5.38 30.50 -22.79
C HIS A 322 -6.27 31.39 -21.94
N VAL A 323 -7.11 30.77 -21.11
CA VAL A 323 -8.03 31.48 -20.21
C VAL A 323 -7.83 30.92 -18.81
N MET A 324 -7.66 31.78 -17.82
CA MET A 324 -7.65 31.40 -16.41
C MET A 324 -8.55 32.35 -15.61
N LEU A 325 -9.36 31.78 -14.74
CA LEU A 325 -10.23 32.49 -13.81
C LEU A 325 -10.02 31.89 -12.42
N ARG A 326 -9.86 32.74 -11.42
CA ARG A 326 -9.88 32.36 -10.00
C ARG A 326 -10.75 33.36 -9.25
N LEU A 327 -11.81 32.86 -8.65
CA LEU A 327 -12.72 33.64 -7.82
C LEU A 327 -12.65 33.12 -6.40
N HIS A 328 -12.50 34.02 -5.45
CA HIS A 328 -12.43 33.72 -4.02
C HIS A 328 -13.42 34.60 -3.25
N LYS A 329 -14.08 33.99 -2.26
CA LYS A 329 -14.89 34.70 -1.27
C LYS A 329 -14.73 34.03 0.08
N GLY A 330 -13.75 34.51 0.85
CA GLY A 330 -13.42 33.94 2.16
C GLY A 330 -12.86 32.53 2.04
N ARG A 331 -13.66 31.51 2.35
CA ARG A 331 -13.27 30.09 2.21
C ARG A 331 -13.85 29.41 0.97
N ASP A 332 -14.74 30.10 0.26
CA ASP A 332 -15.34 29.61 -0.98
C ASP A 332 -14.41 29.99 -2.15
N TYR A 333 -14.20 29.07 -3.09
CA TYR A 333 -13.40 29.34 -4.29
C TYR A 333 -13.99 28.66 -5.53
N LEU A 334 -13.74 29.27 -6.69
CA LEU A 334 -13.99 28.71 -8.01
C LEU A 334 -12.79 29.04 -8.89
N SER A 335 -12.18 28.03 -9.48
CA SER A 335 -11.09 28.18 -10.43
C SER A 335 -11.40 27.48 -11.74
N TYR A 336 -11.08 28.11 -12.84
CA TYR A 336 -11.17 27.55 -14.18
C TYR A 336 -9.89 27.88 -14.94
N GLU A 337 -9.34 26.93 -15.66
CA GLU A 337 -8.27 27.19 -16.63
C GLU A 337 -8.48 26.37 -17.89
N ASN A 338 -8.17 26.97 -19.03
CA ASN A 338 -8.25 26.36 -20.34
C ASN A 338 -6.99 26.69 -21.14
N VAL A 339 -6.42 25.68 -21.80
CA VAL A 339 -5.43 25.82 -22.87
C VAL A 339 -5.97 25.11 -24.12
N GLY A 340 -6.63 25.86 -25.01
CA GLY A 340 -7.33 25.33 -26.17
C GLY A 340 -8.52 24.42 -25.80
N LYS A 341 -8.33 23.10 -25.95
CA LYS A 341 -9.33 22.09 -25.57
C LYS A 341 -9.00 21.39 -24.24
N LEU A 342 -7.81 21.63 -23.67
CA LEU A 342 -7.42 21.13 -22.36
C LEU A 342 -8.02 22.04 -21.29
N GLN A 343 -8.82 21.49 -20.37
CA GLN A 343 -9.64 22.29 -19.45
C GLN A 343 -9.65 21.72 -18.05
N GLU A 344 -9.57 22.59 -17.06
CA GLU A 344 -9.79 22.26 -15.67
C GLU A 344 -10.77 23.24 -15.02
N ALA A 345 -11.70 22.70 -14.24
CA ALA A 345 -12.52 23.46 -13.32
C ALA A 345 -12.36 22.86 -11.92
N ALA A 346 -12.21 23.69 -10.89
CA ALA A 346 -12.22 23.26 -9.50
C ALA A 346 -13.00 24.26 -8.64
N TRP A 347 -13.60 23.77 -7.58
CA TRP A 347 -14.43 24.58 -6.69
C TRP A 347 -14.36 24.06 -5.27
N GLY A 348 -14.65 24.95 -4.32
CA GLY A 348 -14.83 24.61 -2.92
C GLY A 348 -15.81 25.57 -2.26
N PHE A 349 -16.67 25.03 -1.41
CA PHE A 349 -17.69 25.77 -0.68
C PHE A 349 -17.73 25.30 0.76
N LYS A 350 -17.69 26.23 1.71
CA LYS A 350 -17.78 25.94 3.14
C LYS A 350 -18.87 26.77 3.81
N ARG A 351 -19.87 26.08 4.36
CA ARG A 351 -21.02 26.69 5.06
C ARG A 351 -21.24 25.99 6.39
N GLY A 352 -20.89 26.67 7.49
CA GLY A 352 -20.97 26.11 8.84
C GLY A 352 -20.16 24.81 8.96
N GLY A 353 -20.83 23.72 9.34
CA GLY A 353 -20.27 22.38 9.42
C GLY A 353 -20.16 21.63 8.08
N TRP A 354 -20.74 22.15 7.00
CA TRP A 354 -20.70 21.57 5.66
C TRP A 354 -19.51 22.11 4.85
N ASN A 355 -18.81 21.22 4.14
CA ASN A 355 -17.77 21.56 3.19
C ASN A 355 -17.91 20.66 1.97
N SER A 356 -17.87 21.25 0.78
CA SER A 356 -17.94 20.56 -0.50
C SER A 356 -16.80 21.05 -1.39
N TYR A 357 -16.18 20.17 -2.15
CA TYR A 357 -15.17 20.52 -3.12
C TYR A 357 -15.27 19.62 -4.34
N GLY A 358 -14.75 20.11 -5.47
CA GLY A 358 -14.60 19.28 -6.64
C GLY A 358 -13.56 19.82 -7.61
N ARG A 359 -13.15 18.94 -8.52
CA ARG A 359 -12.22 19.20 -9.62
C ARG A 359 -12.62 18.33 -10.79
N LEU A 360 -12.64 18.90 -11.99
CA LEU A 360 -12.87 18.22 -13.25
C LEU A 360 -11.76 18.64 -14.20
N LEU A 361 -11.05 17.66 -14.75
CA LEU A 361 -10.00 17.83 -15.75
C LEU A 361 -10.43 17.08 -17.01
N HIS A 362 -10.52 17.79 -18.12
CA HIS A 362 -10.75 17.23 -19.44
C HIS A 362 -9.48 17.33 -20.29
N VAL A 363 -8.95 16.17 -20.69
CA VAL A 363 -7.75 16.02 -21.51
C VAL A 363 -8.13 15.30 -22.81
N PRO A 364 -8.29 16.04 -23.92
CA PRO A 364 -8.50 15.43 -25.23
C PRO A 364 -7.27 14.59 -25.65
N GLU A 365 -7.47 13.62 -26.54
CA GLU A 365 -6.42 12.68 -26.97
C GLU A 365 -5.13 13.37 -27.46
N GLN A 366 -5.28 14.43 -28.25
CA GLN A 366 -4.16 15.25 -28.76
C GLN A 366 -3.29 15.90 -27.66
N TRP A 367 -3.80 16.01 -26.43
CA TRP A 367 -3.11 16.59 -25.28
C TRP A 367 -2.52 15.56 -24.32
N THR A 368 -2.79 14.26 -24.51
CA THR A 368 -2.37 13.19 -23.57
C THR A 368 -0.87 13.11 -23.32
N GLN A 369 -0.05 13.39 -24.34
CA GLN A 369 1.41 13.43 -24.23
C GLN A 369 1.94 14.71 -23.55
N ARG A 370 1.12 15.76 -23.52
CA ARG A 370 1.47 17.09 -23.00
C ARG A 370 0.86 17.37 -21.63
N SER A 371 -0.21 16.71 -21.23
CA SER A 371 -0.83 16.91 -19.92
C SER A 371 -0.11 16.13 -18.81
N LEU A 372 -0.17 16.67 -17.60
CA LEU A 372 0.35 16.00 -16.41
C LEU A 372 -0.49 14.77 -16.02
N GLN A 373 -1.80 14.85 -16.25
CA GLN A 373 -2.78 13.84 -15.88
C GLN A 373 -3.65 13.51 -17.10
N GLN A 374 -4.39 12.42 -17.04
CA GLN A 374 -5.47 12.14 -18.00
C GLN A 374 -6.80 12.69 -17.48
N SER A 375 -7.83 12.67 -18.32
CA SER A 375 -9.18 13.11 -17.95
C SER A 375 -9.65 12.44 -16.65
N ASN A 376 -9.96 13.27 -15.64
CA ASN A 376 -10.38 12.80 -14.34
C ASN A 376 -11.29 13.80 -13.63
N GLY A 377 -11.99 13.33 -12.63
CA GLY A 377 -12.84 14.14 -11.76
C GLY A 377 -12.74 13.70 -10.32
N VAL A 378 -12.82 14.63 -9.38
CA VAL A 378 -12.93 14.33 -7.96
C VAL A 378 -14.01 15.23 -7.39
N ILE A 379 -14.90 14.67 -6.57
CA ILE A 379 -15.92 15.42 -5.84
C ILE A 379 -15.93 14.89 -4.41
N GLY A 380 -15.92 15.78 -3.42
CA GLY A 380 -15.96 15.40 -2.02
C GLY A 380 -16.87 16.31 -1.20
N ASN A 381 -17.50 15.71 -0.20
CA ASN A 381 -18.38 16.39 0.74
C ASN A 381 -18.03 15.96 2.16
N SER A 382 -18.11 16.88 3.10
CA SER A 382 -18.01 16.59 4.52
C SER A 382 -19.01 17.40 5.32
N LEU A 383 -19.61 16.78 6.33
CA LEU A 383 -20.53 17.41 7.27
C LEU A 383 -20.05 17.12 8.68
N SER A 384 -19.95 18.14 9.52
CA SER A 384 -19.67 18.02 10.95
C SER A 384 -20.75 18.73 11.75
N VAL A 385 -21.54 17.99 12.52
CA VAL A 385 -22.61 18.51 13.39
C VAL A 385 -22.48 17.87 14.76
N GLY A 386 -22.01 18.65 15.75
CA GLY A 386 -21.77 18.17 17.11
C GLY A 386 -20.86 16.94 17.15
N THR A 387 -21.43 15.80 17.56
CA THR A 387 -20.77 14.49 17.69
C THR A 387 -20.77 13.66 16.41
N PHE A 388 -21.50 14.09 15.38
CA PHE A 388 -21.63 13.41 14.09
C PHE A 388 -20.70 14.02 13.04
N ARG A 389 -19.98 13.17 12.31
CA ARG A 389 -19.17 13.55 11.15
C ARG A 389 -19.45 12.60 10.00
N LEU A 390 -19.67 13.15 8.82
CA LEU A 390 -19.79 12.42 7.56
C LEU A 390 -18.73 12.96 6.61
N ASN A 391 -18.03 12.07 5.91
CA ASN A 391 -17.14 12.41 4.81
C ASN A 391 -17.48 11.49 3.63
N GLN A 392 -17.54 12.03 2.44
CA GLN A 392 -17.76 11.30 1.20
C GLN A 392 -16.82 11.87 0.12
N GLN A 393 -16.26 10.99 -0.69
CA GLN A 393 -15.41 11.35 -1.81
C GLN A 393 -15.66 10.37 -2.95
N SER A 394 -15.81 10.91 -4.16
CA SER A 394 -15.88 10.17 -5.41
C SER A 394 -14.74 10.63 -6.29
N ALA A 395 -14.07 9.69 -6.94
CA ALA A 395 -13.08 9.94 -7.98
C ALA A 395 -13.54 9.22 -9.25
N PHE A 396 -13.37 9.90 -10.37
CA PHE A 396 -13.75 9.47 -11.71
C PHE A 396 -12.51 9.57 -12.59
N TYR A 397 -12.32 8.59 -13.45
CA TYR A 397 -11.18 8.53 -14.35
C TYR A 397 -11.60 7.85 -15.64
N GLN A 398 -11.25 8.45 -16.77
CA GLN A 398 -11.59 7.90 -18.08
C GLN A 398 -10.35 7.28 -18.71
N ASN A 399 -10.47 6.03 -19.15
CA ASN A 399 -9.41 5.31 -19.86
C ASN A 399 -10.01 4.60 -21.08
N HIS A 400 -9.51 4.91 -22.28
CA HIS A 400 -9.95 4.32 -23.55
C HIS A 400 -11.49 4.28 -23.75
N GLY A 401 -12.19 5.35 -23.33
CA GLY A 401 -13.65 5.44 -23.46
C GLY A 401 -14.44 4.84 -22.29
N GLU A 402 -13.82 4.04 -21.42
CA GLU A 402 -14.46 3.51 -20.22
C GLU A 402 -14.32 4.46 -19.03
N LEU A 403 -15.40 4.60 -18.26
CA LEU A 403 -15.45 5.42 -17.04
C LEU A 403 -15.22 4.55 -15.81
N PHE A 404 -14.04 4.68 -15.20
CA PHE A 404 -13.75 4.10 -13.90
C PHE A 404 -14.13 5.07 -12.79
N HIS A 405 -14.70 4.52 -11.72
CA HIS A 405 -15.11 5.31 -10.57
C HIS A 405 -14.74 4.61 -9.26
N PHE A 406 -14.36 5.43 -8.29
CA PHE A 406 -14.04 5.03 -6.94
C PHE A 406 -14.79 5.92 -5.96
N HIS A 407 -15.47 5.32 -5.00
CA HIS A 407 -16.27 6.00 -4.00
C HIS A 407 -15.81 5.58 -2.61
N ASN A 408 -15.73 6.56 -1.72
CA ASN A 408 -15.42 6.39 -0.31
C ASN A 408 -16.44 7.19 0.49
N ALA A 409 -17.01 6.57 1.52
CA ALA A 409 -17.80 7.26 2.52
C ALA A 409 -17.36 6.83 3.92
N GLN A 410 -17.35 7.77 4.86
CA GLN A 410 -17.04 7.53 6.26
C GLN A 410 -18.02 8.30 7.14
N ILE A 411 -18.62 7.60 8.09
CA ILE A 411 -19.45 8.17 9.14
C ILE A 411 -18.73 7.95 10.47
N GLN A 412 -18.70 8.97 11.31
CA GLN A 412 -18.22 8.91 12.68
C GLN A 412 -19.30 9.49 13.60
N LEU A 413 -19.54 8.81 14.72
CA LEU A 413 -20.40 9.27 15.79
C LEU A 413 -19.66 9.05 17.10
N GLY A 414 -19.51 10.09 17.91
CA GLY A 414 -18.78 9.95 19.18
C GLY A 414 -19.40 10.78 20.29
N SER A 415 -19.83 10.13 21.37
CA SER A 415 -20.40 10.79 22.54
C SER A 415 -20.04 10.01 23.81
N ASN A 416 -19.65 10.71 24.88
CA ASN A 416 -19.53 10.19 26.25
C ASN A 416 -19.04 8.73 26.36
N GLY A 417 -17.75 8.51 26.08
CA GLY A 417 -17.13 7.18 26.18
C GLY A 417 -17.45 6.25 25.00
N PHE A 418 -18.48 6.53 24.20
CA PHE A 418 -18.81 5.80 22.97
C PHE A 418 -18.21 6.48 21.73
N GLN A 419 -17.64 5.66 20.85
CA GLN A 419 -17.15 6.05 19.53
C GLN A 419 -17.52 4.98 18.52
N TRP A 420 -18.22 5.38 17.47
CA TRP A 420 -18.56 4.53 16.33
C TRP A 420 -18.03 5.15 15.05
N ILE A 421 -17.38 4.34 14.24
CA ILE A 421 -16.85 4.74 12.93
C ILE A 421 -17.23 3.65 11.94
N THR A 422 -17.86 4.03 10.84
CA THR A 422 -18.06 3.15 9.70
C THR A 422 -17.46 3.78 8.45
N ARG A 423 -16.84 2.97 7.61
CA ARG A 423 -16.24 3.37 6.34
C ARG A 423 -16.62 2.37 5.27
N GLY A 424 -17.11 2.85 4.15
CA GLY A 424 -17.36 2.10 2.93
C GLY A 424 -16.46 2.60 1.81
N MET A 425 -16.01 1.68 0.97
CA MET A 425 -15.32 1.97 -0.28
C MET A 425 -15.90 1.08 -1.36
N TYR A 426 -16.09 1.63 -2.55
CA TYR A 426 -16.58 0.92 -3.72
C TYR A 426 -15.79 1.38 -4.95
N SER A 427 -15.53 0.46 -5.87
CA SER A 427 -14.90 0.76 -7.15
C SER A 427 -15.61 0.03 -8.27
N SER A 428 -15.66 0.66 -9.44
CA SER A 428 -16.24 0.12 -10.67
C SER A 428 -15.63 -1.22 -11.12
N ASN A 429 -14.46 -1.60 -10.60
CA ASN A 429 -13.84 -2.89 -10.84
C ASN A 429 -14.43 -4.06 -10.01
N GLY A 430 -15.56 -3.84 -9.33
CA GLY A 430 -16.24 -4.86 -8.52
C GLY A 430 -15.63 -5.07 -7.13
N MET A 431 -14.75 -4.17 -6.68
CA MET A 431 -14.24 -4.15 -5.30
C MET A 431 -15.16 -3.31 -4.42
N ALA A 432 -15.67 -3.91 -3.35
CA ALA A 432 -16.31 -3.19 -2.25
C ALA A 432 -15.66 -3.57 -0.93
N ARG A 433 -15.38 -2.59 -0.06
CA ARG A 433 -14.87 -2.83 1.29
C ARG A 433 -15.66 -2.00 2.28
N ALA A 434 -16.10 -2.63 3.35
CA ALA A 434 -16.75 -1.95 4.47
C ALA A 434 -16.01 -2.29 5.76
N SER A 435 -15.87 -1.31 6.64
CA SER A 435 -15.42 -1.56 8.00
C SER A 435 -16.24 -0.74 8.97
N SER A 436 -16.74 -1.38 10.01
CA SER A 436 -17.41 -0.71 11.12
C SER A 436 -16.68 -1.04 12.41
N GLN A 437 -16.46 -0.03 13.25
CA GLN A 437 -15.85 -0.18 14.56
C GLN A 437 -16.66 0.61 15.57
N ALA A 438 -17.06 -0.04 16.65
CA ALA A 438 -17.64 0.60 17.83
C ALA A 438 -16.67 0.41 19.01
N THR A 439 -16.46 1.45 19.79
CA THR A 439 -15.66 1.41 21.01
C THR A 439 -16.45 2.10 22.11
N TYR A 440 -16.58 1.46 23.25
CA TYR A 440 -17.22 2.02 24.44
C TYR A 440 -16.23 1.98 25.60
N ARG A 441 -16.11 3.09 26.31
CA ARG A 441 -15.23 3.27 27.46
C ARG A 441 -16.05 3.75 28.65
N LEU A 442 -15.95 3.03 29.75
CA LEU A 442 -16.57 3.37 31.02
C LEU A 442 -15.55 3.20 32.15
N GLY A 443 -15.00 4.32 32.63
CA GLY A 443 -13.96 4.33 33.66
C GLY A 443 -12.74 3.49 33.26
N ARG A 444 -12.52 2.39 33.98
CA ARG A 444 -11.39 1.45 33.80
C ARG A 444 -11.65 0.35 32.75
N HIS A 445 -12.84 0.34 32.16
CA HIS A 445 -13.29 -0.66 31.20
C HIS A 445 -13.32 -0.07 29.80
N SER A 446 -12.91 -0.86 28.81
CA SER A 446 -13.15 -0.54 27.41
C SER A 446 -13.50 -1.80 26.62
N ILE A 447 -14.51 -1.69 25.77
CA ILE A 447 -14.86 -2.72 24.80
C ILE A 447 -14.77 -2.12 23.39
N SER A 448 -14.22 -2.86 22.45
CA SER A 448 -14.16 -2.50 21.05
C SER A 448 -14.62 -3.68 20.21
N VAL A 449 -15.48 -3.42 19.25
CA VAL A 449 -15.95 -4.40 18.27
C VAL A 449 -15.70 -3.84 16.89
N ARG A 450 -15.11 -4.64 16.02
CA ARG A 450 -14.83 -4.30 14.63
C ARG A 450 -15.36 -5.39 13.72
N ASN A 451 -16.08 -4.99 12.69
CA ASN A 451 -16.42 -5.81 11.55
C ASN A 451 -15.72 -5.25 10.31
N GLN A 452 -15.12 -6.12 9.51
CA GLN A 452 -14.61 -5.78 8.20
C GLN A 452 -15.19 -6.74 7.18
N ARG A 453 -15.67 -6.20 6.07
CA ARG A 453 -16.17 -6.95 4.93
C ARG A 453 -15.41 -6.51 3.70
N ALA A 454 -14.94 -7.46 2.92
CA ALA A 454 -14.41 -7.23 1.59
C ALA A 454 -15.17 -8.12 0.61
N ILE A 455 -15.69 -7.49 -0.44
CA ILE A 455 -16.25 -8.15 -1.61
C ILE A 455 -15.25 -7.91 -2.72
N VAL A 456 -14.64 -8.99 -3.19
CA VAL A 456 -13.77 -8.97 -4.36
C VAL A 456 -14.37 -9.96 -5.34
N LYS A 457 -15.01 -9.44 -6.40
CA LYS A 457 -15.77 -10.25 -7.37
C LYS A 457 -16.83 -11.12 -6.64
N ALA A 458 -16.77 -12.44 -6.77
CA ALA A 458 -17.74 -13.39 -6.20
C ALA A 458 -17.42 -13.84 -4.76
N ARG A 459 -16.31 -13.40 -4.16
CA ARG A 459 -15.89 -13.85 -2.83
C ARG A 459 -16.18 -12.78 -1.78
N ILE A 460 -16.95 -13.16 -0.77
CA ILE A 460 -17.21 -12.34 0.42
C ILE A 460 -16.27 -12.80 1.53
N GLN A 461 -15.40 -11.91 1.99
CA GLN A 461 -14.59 -12.10 3.19
C GLN A 461 -15.17 -11.24 4.31
N SER A 462 -15.52 -11.87 5.43
CA SER A 462 -15.98 -11.17 6.63
C SER A 462 -15.08 -11.52 7.81
N LEU A 463 -14.51 -10.49 8.43
CA LEU A 463 -13.69 -10.57 9.62
C LEU A 463 -14.41 -9.88 10.77
N TRP A 464 -14.46 -10.53 11.92
CA TRP A 464 -14.95 -9.93 13.15
C TRP A 464 -13.83 -9.91 14.19
N MET A 465 -13.78 -8.84 14.97
CA MET A 465 -12.87 -8.74 16.10
C MET A 465 -13.61 -8.08 17.26
N GLY A 466 -13.68 -8.75 18.39
CA GLY A 466 -14.09 -8.19 19.67
C GLY A 466 -12.88 -8.09 20.58
N GLN A 467 -12.78 -7.00 21.33
CA GLN A 467 -11.74 -6.81 22.31
C GLN A 467 -12.29 -6.11 23.55
N TYR A 468 -12.00 -6.68 24.71
CA TYR A 468 -12.29 -6.11 26.00
C TYR A 468 -11.00 -5.87 26.76
N TYR A 469 -10.94 -4.74 27.45
CA TYR A 469 -9.87 -4.39 28.36
C TYR A 469 -10.44 -3.89 29.68
N TRP A 470 -9.79 -4.30 30.76
CA TRP A 470 -9.94 -3.74 32.08
C TRP A 470 -8.56 -3.40 32.63
N ARG A 471 -8.36 -2.18 33.11
CA ARG A 471 -7.06 -1.74 33.64
C ARG A 471 -7.22 -0.94 34.92
N THR A 472 -6.52 -1.37 35.96
CA THR A 472 -6.31 -0.62 37.20
C THR A 472 -4.82 -0.31 37.36
N PRO A 473 -4.40 0.51 38.35
CA PRO A 473 -2.98 0.71 38.64
C PRO A 473 -2.22 -0.58 39.02
N ARG A 474 -2.92 -1.63 39.43
CA ARG A 474 -2.35 -2.89 39.97
C ARG A 474 -2.80 -4.15 39.22
N SER A 475 -3.63 -4.00 38.20
CA SER A 475 -4.15 -5.15 37.45
C SER A 475 -4.47 -4.75 36.02
N ASN A 476 -4.31 -5.71 35.11
CA ASN A 476 -4.84 -5.62 33.77
C ASN A 476 -5.47 -6.95 33.38
N PHE A 477 -6.51 -6.86 32.56
CA PHE A 477 -7.10 -7.99 31.90
C PHE A 477 -7.48 -7.57 30.50
N SER A 478 -7.23 -8.46 29.55
CA SER A 478 -7.59 -8.29 28.16
C SER A 478 -8.14 -9.60 27.62
N LEU A 479 -9.23 -9.49 26.87
CA LEU A 479 -9.83 -10.60 26.15
C LEU A 479 -10.03 -10.13 24.72
N SER A 480 -9.62 -10.93 23.76
CA SER A 480 -9.84 -10.68 22.35
C SER A 480 -10.38 -11.93 21.67
N ALA A 481 -11.35 -11.74 20.78
CA ALA A 481 -11.91 -12.79 19.94
C ALA A 481 -11.87 -12.30 18.50
N GLN A 482 -11.34 -13.10 17.60
CA GLN A 482 -11.21 -12.80 16.18
C GLN A 482 -11.83 -13.92 15.35
N HIS A 483 -12.78 -13.59 14.50
CA HIS A 483 -13.30 -14.51 13.49
C HIS A 483 -12.51 -14.32 12.19
N LEU A 484 -11.69 -15.30 11.87
CA LEU A 484 -10.95 -15.39 10.60
C LEU A 484 -11.70 -16.34 9.64
N MET A 485 -11.25 -16.46 8.39
CA MET A 485 -11.91 -17.32 7.40
C MET A 485 -12.03 -18.80 7.82
N SER A 486 -11.24 -19.24 8.81
CA SER A 486 -11.20 -20.61 9.35
C SER A 486 -11.93 -20.80 10.70
N GLY A 487 -12.59 -19.77 11.24
CA GLY A 487 -13.33 -19.83 12.51
C GLY A 487 -12.88 -18.80 13.56
N TRP A 488 -13.30 -19.01 14.80
CA TRP A 488 -12.99 -18.12 15.93
C TRP A 488 -11.66 -18.46 16.60
N THR A 489 -10.82 -17.44 16.79
CA THR A 489 -9.62 -17.48 17.62
C THR A 489 -9.85 -16.58 18.84
N VAL A 490 -9.70 -17.12 20.04
CA VAL A 490 -9.85 -16.39 21.29
C VAL A 490 -8.50 -16.32 22.01
N ARG A 491 -8.15 -15.13 22.51
CA ARG A 491 -6.95 -14.90 23.32
C ARG A 491 -7.32 -14.08 24.55
N SER A 492 -6.94 -14.58 25.71
CA SER A 492 -6.96 -13.83 26.97
C SER A 492 -5.53 -13.55 27.41
N TYR A 493 -5.31 -12.39 28.01
CA TYR A 493 -4.07 -12.05 28.70
C TYR A 493 -4.40 -11.20 29.91
N GLY A 494 -3.87 -11.55 31.06
CA GLY A 494 -4.11 -10.82 32.30
C GLY A 494 -2.87 -10.77 33.18
N GLY A 495 -2.72 -9.69 33.93
CA GLY A 495 -1.63 -9.53 34.88
C GLY A 495 -2.09 -8.84 36.15
N TRP A 496 -1.57 -9.28 37.28
CA TRP A 496 -1.82 -8.68 38.58
C TRP A 496 -0.50 -8.37 39.27
N SER A 497 -0.38 -7.17 39.82
CA SER A 497 0.80 -6.72 40.54
C SER A 497 0.44 -6.23 41.95
N PHE A 498 1.16 -6.73 42.93
CA PHE A 498 1.04 -6.32 44.32
C PHE A 498 2.43 -6.19 44.93
N ARG A 499 2.81 -4.95 45.28
CA ARG A 499 4.17 -4.60 45.73
C ARG A 499 5.22 -5.04 44.69
N SER A 500 6.21 -5.85 45.06
CA SER A 500 7.31 -6.31 44.19
C SER A 500 6.96 -7.56 43.36
N TYR A 501 5.74 -8.09 43.49
CA TYR A 501 5.33 -9.34 42.83
C TYR A 501 4.41 -9.04 41.64
N SER A 502 4.68 -9.71 40.51
CA SER A 502 3.86 -9.65 39.29
C SER A 502 3.52 -11.06 38.82
N LEU A 503 2.23 -11.32 38.62
CA LEU A 503 1.70 -12.55 38.02
C LEU A 503 1.15 -12.21 36.63
N HIS A 504 1.46 -13.03 35.62
CA HIS A 504 0.97 -12.90 34.25
C HIS A 504 0.40 -14.24 33.77
N VAL A 505 -0.75 -14.22 33.10
CA VAL A 505 -1.43 -15.38 32.49
C VAL A 505 -1.81 -15.04 31.06
#